data_AF-A0A7L5YCK9-F1
#
_entry.id   AF-A0A7L5YCK9-F1
#
_cell.length_a   1.000
_cell.length_b   1.000
_cell.length_c   1.000
_cell.angle_alpha   90.00
_cell.angle_beta   90.00
_cell.angle_gamma   90.00
#
_symmetry.space_group_name_H-M   'P 1'
#
loop_
_entity.id
_entity.type
_entity.pdbx_description
1 polymer ?
#
loop_
_entity_poly.entity_id
_entity_poly.type
_entity_poly.pdbx_seq_one_letter_code
_entity_poly.pdbx_strand_id
1 'polypeptide(L)' 'MQKLTKWGNSVGCRIPSALMESAGLAAGDWVRIRLRDDGTIQIIPKKCIPADAAGADQTSEVPAEPEAAEW' A
#
# COMPACT_ATOMS: atom_id res chain seq x y z
N MET A 1 -0.42 -20.50 12.10
CA MET A 1 -0.36 -19.50 13.20
C MET A 1 1.08 -19.05 13.32
N GLN A 2 1.35 -17.74 13.17
CA GLN A 2 2.73 -17.21 13.25
C GLN A 2 3.02 -16.64 14.63
N LYS A 3 4.20 -16.95 15.15
CA LYS A 3 4.67 -16.47 16.46
C LYS A 3 5.40 -15.14 16.30
N LEU A 4 5.07 -14.17 17.16
CA LEU A 4 5.87 -12.96 17.34
C LEU A 4 7.21 -13.35 17.98
N THR A 5 8.30 -12.89 17.39
CA THR A 5 9.67 -13.20 17.83
C THR A 5 10.40 -11.91 18.13
N LYS A 6 11.24 -11.90 19.16
CA LYS A 6 12.04 -10.73 19.51
C LYS A 6 13.22 -10.63 18.54
N TRP A 7 13.30 -9.51 17.82
CA TRP A 7 14.37 -9.18 16.90
C TRP A 7 15.17 -8.04 17.52
N GLY A 8 16.21 -8.38 18.29
CA GLY A 8 16.98 -7.40 19.06
C GLY A 8 16.11 -6.66 20.07
N ASN A 9 15.95 -5.34 19.89
CA ASN A 9 15.10 -4.51 20.76
C ASN A 9 13.63 -4.42 20.30
N SER A 10 13.27 -5.07 19.21
CA SER A 10 11.92 -4.99 18.63
C SER A 10 11.25 -6.36 18.63
N VAL A 11 9.95 -6.38 18.32
CA VAL A 11 9.20 -7.61 18.08
C VAL A 11 8.82 -7.66 16.61
N GLY A 12 9.11 -8.78 15.95
CA GLY A 12 8.81 -9.01 14.55
C GLY A 12 7.90 -10.22 14.36
N CYS A 13 7.10 -10.16 13.29
CA CYS A 13 6.33 -11.29 12.80
C CYS A 13 6.86 -11.65 11.41
N ARG A 14 7.07 -12.95 11.15
CA ARG A 14 7.46 -13.39 9.80
C ARG A 14 6.23 -13.47 8.92
N ILE A 15 6.20 -12.62 7.90
CA ILE A 15 5.19 -12.63 6.85
C ILE A 15 5.62 -13.63 5.77
N PRO A 16 4.77 -14.60 5.39
CA PRO A 16 5.04 -15.53 4.29
C PRO A 16 5.25 -14.80 2.95
N SER A 17 6.14 -15.33 2.09
CA SER A 17 6.44 -14.73 0.78
C SER A 17 5.20 -14.55 -0.11
N ALA A 18 4.26 -15.49 -0.08
CA ALA A 18 3.01 -15.39 -0.84
C ALA A 18 2.16 -14.16 -0.46
N LEU A 19 2.18 -13.74 0.81
CA LEU A 19 1.51 -12.52 1.25
C LEU A 19 2.29 -11.27 0.85
N MET A 20 3.63 -11.34 0.83
CA MET A 20 4.45 -10.24 0.33
C MET A 20 4.23 -10.01 -1.17
N GLU A 21 4.20 -11.07 -1.97
CA GLU A 21 3.89 -11.00 -3.40
C GLU A 21 2.48 -10.47 -3.66
N SER A 22 1.48 -10.98 -2.94
CA SER A 22 0.09 -10.52 -3.08
C SER A 22 -0.10 -9.06 -2.64
N ALA A 23 0.68 -8.59 -1.67
CA ALA A 23 0.67 -7.20 -1.21
C ALA A 23 1.59 -6.28 -2.04
N GLY A 24 2.37 -6.82 -2.99
CA GLY A 24 3.37 -6.06 -3.74
C GLY A 24 4.48 -5.48 -2.87
N LEU A 25 4.80 -6.13 -1.75
CA LEU A 25 5.79 -5.68 -0.77
C LEU A 25 7.12 -6.40 -0.96
N ALA A 26 8.22 -5.66 -0.84
CA ALA A 26 9.58 -6.19 -0.81
C ALA A 26 10.22 -5.95 0.56
N ALA A 27 11.25 -6.73 0.88
CA ALA A 27 12.05 -6.49 2.07
C ALA A 27 12.73 -5.11 1.98
N GLY A 28 12.45 -4.23 2.94
CA GLY A 28 12.93 -2.84 2.95
C GLY A 28 11.89 -1.80 2.53
N ASP A 29 10.70 -2.23 2.10
CA ASP A 29 9.61 -1.30 1.75
C ASP A 29 8.98 -0.65 3.00
N TRP A 30 8.45 0.56 2.81
CA TRP A 30 7.84 1.32 3.90
C TRP A 30 6.37 0.96 4.05
N VAL A 31 6.01 0.47 5.23
CA VAL A 31 4.63 0.12 5.55
C VAL A 31 4.05 1.01 6.64
N ARG A 32 2.76 1.29 6.54
CA ARG A 32 1.98 1.92 7.62
C ARG A 32 1.28 0.84 8.42
N ILE A 33 1.49 0.85 9.73
CA ILE A 33 0.83 -0.07 10.65
C ILE A 33 -0.31 0.69 11.35
N ARG A 34 -1.49 0.09 11.40
CA ARG A 34 -2.69 0.61 12.08
C ARG A 34 -3.31 -0.48 12.93
N LEU A 35 -3.75 -0.12 14.13
CA LEU A 35 -4.62 -0.97 14.93
C LEU A 35 -6.06 -0.58 14.62
N ARG A 36 -6.89 -1.55 14.24
CA ARG A 36 -8.35 -1.38 14.16
C ARG A 36 -8.99 -1.67 15.51
N ASP A 37 -10.17 -1.11 15.72
CA ASP A 37 -10.97 -1.29 16.93
C ASP A 37 -11.34 -2.77 17.18
N ASP A 38 -11.41 -3.58 16.12
CA ASP A 38 -11.61 -5.03 16.18
C ASP A 38 -10.38 -5.81 16.70
N GLY A 39 -9.32 -5.12 17.13
CA GLY A 39 -8.06 -5.72 17.58
C GLY A 39 -7.16 -6.23 16.44
N THR A 40 -7.56 -6.00 15.19
CA THR A 40 -6.78 -6.41 14.01
C THR A 40 -5.68 -5.41 13.71
N ILE A 41 -4.45 -5.89 13.50
CA ILE A 41 -3.32 -5.08 13.04
C ILE A 41 -3.34 -5.07 11.51
N GLN A 42 -3.61 -3.91 10.92
CA GLN A 42 -3.58 -3.70 9.48
C GLN A 42 -2.21 -3.16 9.05
N ILE A 43 -1.57 -3.87 8.13
CA ILE A 43 -0.32 -3.44 7.48
C ILE A 43 -0.71 -2.95 6.09
N ILE A 44 -0.48 -1.67 5.83
CA ILE A 44 -0.86 -1.02 4.58
C ILE A 44 0.45 -0.62 3.88
N PRO A 45 0.73 -1.13 2.66
CA PRO A 45 1.88 -0.67 1.89
C PRO A 45 1.75 0.83 1.67
N LYS A 46 2.76 1.61 2.08
CA LYS A 46 2.84 2.99 1.61
C LYS A 46 3.42 2.85 0.21
N LYS A 47 2.59 2.99 -0.82
CA LYS A 47 3.06 3.12 -2.20
C LYS A 47 3.88 4.41 -2.30
N CYS A 48 5.11 4.38 -1.77
CA CYS A 48 6.15 5.29 -2.20
C CYS A 48 6.52 4.71 -3.55
N ILE A 49 5.81 5.16 -4.59
CA ILE A 49 6.30 5.03 -5.95
C ILE A 49 7.78 5.43 -5.87
N PRO A 50 8.74 4.52 -6.11
CA PRO A 50 10.08 4.99 -6.40
C PRO A 50 9.90 5.91 -7.60
N ALA A 51 10.45 7.12 -7.56
CA ALA A 51 10.30 8.11 -8.64
C ALA A 51 10.68 7.57 -10.04
N ASP A 52 11.26 6.36 -10.10
CA ASP A 52 11.60 5.57 -11.26
C ASP A 52 10.64 4.39 -11.53
N ALA A 53 9.34 4.50 -11.24
CA ALA A 53 8.36 3.46 -11.63
C ALA A 53 6.92 3.97 -11.87
N ALA A 54 6.72 5.28 -12.08
CA ALA A 54 5.45 5.82 -12.58
C ALA A 54 5.46 5.90 -14.11
N GLY A 55 5.75 4.78 -14.76
CA GLY A 55 5.43 4.55 -16.15
C GLY A 55 4.12 3.78 -16.23
N ALA A 56 3.08 4.44 -16.74
CA ALA A 56 1.79 3.89 -17.18
C ALA A 56 0.92 3.18 -16.13
N ASP A 57 -0.25 3.76 -15.83
CA ASP A 57 -1.49 3.19 -16.38
C ASP A 57 -2.63 4.21 -16.33
N GLN A 58 -3.31 4.32 -17.46
CA GLN A 58 -4.42 5.24 -17.73
C GLN A 58 -5.74 4.59 -17.33
N THR A 59 -6.65 5.36 -16.73
CA THR A 59 -8.08 5.09 -16.76
C THR A 59 -8.78 6.45 -16.65
N SER A 60 -9.10 7.04 -17.80
CA SER A 60 -10.42 6.99 -18.45
C SER A 60 -11.32 8.11 -17.95
N GLU A 61 -11.12 9.26 -18.62
CA GLU A 61 -12.13 10.19 -19.16
C GLU A 61 -13.56 10.16 -18.60
N VAL A 62 -14.00 11.30 -18.07
CA VAL A 62 -15.36 11.80 -18.30
C VAL A 62 -15.23 13.26 -18.75
N PRO A 63 -15.48 13.59 -20.03
CA PRO A 63 -15.55 14.97 -20.48
C PRO A 63 -16.95 15.50 -20.14
N ALA A 64 -17.05 16.43 -19.19
CA ALA A 64 -18.27 17.22 -19.03
C ALA A 64 -18.21 18.41 -20.00
N GLU A 65 -19.25 18.51 -20.81
CA GLU A 65 -19.46 19.34 -21.99
C GLU A 65 -19.14 20.85 -21.87
N PRO A 66 -18.93 21.53 -23.01
CA PRO A 66 -18.62 22.95 -23.10
C PRO A 66 -19.85 23.83 -22.84
N GLU A 67 -19.74 24.75 -21.89
CA GLU A 67 -20.67 25.87 -21.77
C GLU A 67 -20.34 26.89 -22.87
N ALA A 68 -21.06 26.79 -23.97
CA ALA A 68 -21.18 27.83 -24.98
C ALA A 68 -22.51 28.59 -24.75
N ALA A 69 -22.40 29.92 -24.66
CA ALA A 69 -23.37 30.98 -24.99
C ALA A 69 -23.19 32.13 -23.97
N GLU A 70 -22.48 33.22 -24.32
CA GLU A 70 -23.06 34.46 -24.88
C GLU A 70 -24.03 35.12 -23.86
N TRP A 71 -23.91 36.37 -23.40
CA TRP A 71 -23.68 37.66 -24.06
C TRP A 71 -23.02 38.66 -23.08
#